data_AF-A0A0H1R5S7-F1
#
_entry.id   AF-A0A0H1R5S7-F1
#
_cell.length_a   1.000
_cell.length_b   1.000
_cell.length_c   1.000
_cell.angle_alpha   90.00
_cell.angle_beta   90.00
_cell.angle_gamma   90.00
#
_symmetry.space_group_name_H-M   'P 1'
#
loop_
_entity.id
_entity.type
_entity.pdbx_description
1 polymer ?
#
loop_
_entity_poly.entity_id
_entity_poly.type
_entity_poly.pdbx_seq_one_letter_code
_entity_poly.pdbx_strand_id
1 'polypeptide(L)'
;MNRVWTEEELDILRRDRAAKVPVPVTAAKLGRPVPATYARARQIGTLVQPHQPWDDAGVTRLRELVSADPPMTDRRIAEELGRTITQIRWKMQDLGLIGVRDLSKLAKNTASEMARPKAAKPLTRKPVHHAKPAPQERISAMPAGERARAAAPALAAVPAPMIPAPIDPRAALKRALKRLEATLAERLKSLVSEAEAGMVRAAMDAIAEKRRIDQRLADLGKRIADAQAERIAKAEPMKVEAKMAEAAAPPKRKAKDVGLPVRDGKSPLEKPKRAVVKPALKKAVVPAAQGVSQAAVPRQMQTPASPPTPKIVVVETPVAARPEPGADSTPTQVSGRGGWKSVRRDPARVMAQAKARAKPANRADAVDLAQAAQAAIERFIAERGVTKTETNGIQTLVSRLQARGYIVVQDGDGWVIDQRRRIDGESALIAFAEARGISLDVAA
;
A
#
# COMPACT_ATOMS: atom_id res chain seq x y z
N MET A 1 22.56 -8.17 -7.37
CA MET A 1 23.40 -8.72 -8.47
C MET A 1 22.64 -9.82 -9.17
N ASN A 2 22.43 -9.73 -10.48
CA ASN A 2 21.73 -10.76 -11.26
C ASN A 2 22.70 -11.90 -11.61
N ARG A 3 22.79 -12.92 -10.75
CA ARG A 3 23.60 -14.12 -11.02
C ARG A 3 23.02 -14.83 -12.25
N VAL A 4 23.81 -14.96 -13.31
CA VAL A 4 23.42 -15.66 -14.54
C VAL A 4 23.13 -17.14 -14.22
N TRP A 5 22.10 -17.72 -14.84
CA TRP A 5 21.77 -19.14 -14.66
C TRP A 5 22.71 -20.01 -15.47
N THR A 6 23.39 -20.96 -14.83
CA THR A 6 24.27 -21.92 -15.53
C THR A 6 23.44 -23.09 -16.08
N GLU A 7 23.96 -23.78 -17.11
CA GLU A 7 23.28 -24.93 -17.71
C GLU A 7 23.05 -26.05 -16.68
N GLU A 8 24.00 -26.28 -15.78
CA GLU A 8 23.89 -27.25 -14.68
C GLU A 8 22.70 -26.96 -13.74
N GLU A 9 22.49 -25.68 -13.38
CA GLU A 9 21.35 -25.28 -12.55
C GLU A 9 20.02 -25.46 -13.28
N LEU A 10 19.99 -25.23 -14.60
CA LEU A 10 18.80 -25.47 -15.42
C LEU A 10 18.50 -26.97 -15.52
N ASP A 11 19.52 -27.83 -15.59
CA ASP A 11 19.36 -29.28 -15.61
C ASP A 11 18.88 -29.84 -14.28
N ILE A 12 19.42 -29.34 -13.15
CA ILE A 12 18.90 -29.66 -11.82
C ILE A 12 17.43 -29.24 -11.72
N LEU A 13 17.09 -28.04 -12.20
CA LEU A 13 15.72 -27.55 -12.19
C LEU A 13 14.80 -28.42 -13.07
N ARG A 14 15.23 -28.86 -14.25
CA ARG A 14 14.46 -29.79 -15.11
C ARG A 14 14.24 -31.14 -14.42
N ARG A 15 15.29 -31.72 -13.84
CA ARG A 15 15.26 -33.01 -13.15
C ARG A 15 14.34 -32.98 -11.92
N ASP A 16 14.52 -31.99 -11.05
CA ASP A 16 13.71 -31.83 -9.84
C ASP A 16 12.23 -31.59 -10.18
N ARG A 17 11.93 -30.85 -11.25
CA ARG A 17 10.56 -30.64 -11.71
C ARG A 17 9.93 -31.91 -12.31
N ALA A 18 10.69 -32.70 -13.07
CA ALA A 18 10.24 -34.01 -13.55
C ALA A 18 9.93 -34.95 -12.38
N ALA A 19 10.71 -34.88 -11.31
CA ALA A 19 10.48 -35.60 -10.05
C ALA A 19 9.41 -34.98 -9.13
N LYS A 20 8.69 -33.94 -9.58
CA LYS A 20 7.66 -33.20 -8.81
C LYS A 20 8.15 -32.63 -7.46
N VAL A 21 9.45 -32.32 -7.35
CA VAL A 21 10.01 -31.69 -6.15
C VAL A 21 9.45 -30.26 -6.00
N PRO A 22 9.04 -29.82 -4.80
CA PRO A 22 8.62 -28.45 -4.55
C PRO A 22 9.73 -27.43 -4.87
N VAL A 23 9.38 -26.35 -5.56
CA VAL A 23 10.34 -25.30 -5.97
C VAL A 23 11.14 -24.70 -4.81
N PRO A 24 10.60 -24.51 -3.58
CA PRO A 24 11.40 -24.03 -2.45
C PRO A 24 12.59 -24.94 -2.10
N VAL A 25 12.43 -26.27 -2.25
CA VAL A 25 13.49 -27.25 -1.96
C VAL A 25 14.59 -27.15 -3.02
N THR A 26 14.21 -27.06 -4.29
CA THR A 26 15.17 -26.85 -5.39
C THR A 26 15.87 -25.50 -5.29
N ALA A 27 15.15 -24.44 -4.88
CA ALA A 27 15.74 -23.12 -4.66
C ALA A 27 16.83 -23.14 -3.57
N ALA A 28 16.57 -23.86 -2.46
CA ALA A 28 17.55 -24.07 -1.41
C ALA A 28 18.78 -24.85 -1.92
N LYS A 29 18.59 -25.94 -2.69
CA LYS A 29 19.69 -26.69 -3.31
C LYS A 29 20.57 -25.83 -4.23
N LEU A 30 19.97 -24.91 -4.99
CA LEU A 30 20.69 -24.05 -5.93
C LEU A 30 21.30 -22.80 -5.29
N GLY A 31 20.98 -22.52 -4.02
CA GLY A 31 21.36 -21.28 -3.35
C GLY A 31 20.78 -20.04 -4.04
N ARG A 32 19.54 -20.13 -4.53
CA ARG A 32 18.85 -19.05 -5.27
C ARG A 32 17.55 -18.66 -4.59
N PRO A 33 17.11 -17.39 -4.68
CA PRO A 33 15.87 -16.95 -4.08
C PRO A 33 14.66 -17.61 -4.77
N VAL A 34 13.70 -18.06 -3.96
CA VAL A 34 12.50 -18.81 -4.39
C VAL A 34 11.76 -18.12 -5.56
N PRO A 35 11.51 -16.79 -5.56
CA PRO A 35 10.85 -16.12 -6.68
C PRO A 35 11.62 -16.22 -8.01
N ALA A 36 12.95 -16.16 -7.97
CA ALA A 36 13.78 -16.28 -9.16
C ALA A 36 13.74 -17.71 -9.74
N THR A 37 13.74 -18.73 -8.87
CA THR A 37 13.60 -20.13 -9.28
C THR A 37 12.23 -20.40 -9.90
N TYR A 38 11.15 -19.84 -9.33
CA TYR A 38 9.81 -19.91 -9.93
C TYR A 38 9.75 -19.24 -11.31
N ALA A 39 10.27 -18.01 -11.43
CA ALA A 39 10.29 -17.29 -12.69
C ALA A 39 11.08 -18.06 -13.77
N ARG A 40 12.22 -18.66 -13.38
CA ARG A 40 13.03 -19.44 -14.31
C ARG A 40 12.37 -20.75 -14.71
N ALA A 41 11.78 -21.48 -13.77
CA ALA A 41 11.03 -22.70 -14.07
C ALA A 41 9.87 -22.42 -15.04
N ARG A 42 9.21 -21.26 -14.91
CA ARG A 42 8.19 -20.79 -15.86
C ARG A 42 8.77 -20.51 -17.25
N GLN A 43 9.93 -19.85 -17.33
CA GLN A 43 10.59 -19.55 -18.60
C GLN A 43 11.06 -20.79 -19.37
N ILE A 44 11.52 -21.83 -18.67
CA ILE A 44 11.95 -23.10 -19.30
C ILE A 44 10.73 -23.98 -19.63
N GLY A 45 9.52 -23.62 -19.19
CA GLY A 45 8.31 -24.42 -19.38
C GLY A 45 8.20 -25.64 -18.46
N THR A 46 9.06 -25.76 -17.44
CA THR A 46 9.02 -26.85 -16.46
C THR A 46 8.03 -26.60 -15.33
N LEU A 47 7.62 -25.34 -15.13
CA LEU A 47 6.49 -24.98 -14.29
C LEU A 47 5.21 -24.98 -15.12
N VAL A 48 4.72 -26.18 -15.41
CA VAL A 48 3.32 -26.35 -15.78
C VAL A 48 2.54 -26.13 -14.48
N GLN A 49 2.13 -24.88 -14.20
CA GLN A 49 0.85 -24.77 -13.52
C GLN A 49 -0.12 -25.50 -14.46
N PRO A 50 -0.85 -26.53 -13.99
CA PRO A 50 -1.97 -27.05 -14.75
C PRO A 50 -2.97 -25.90 -14.83
N HIS A 51 -2.79 -25.02 -15.82
CA HIS A 51 -3.83 -24.11 -16.25
C HIS A 51 -4.87 -25.04 -16.83
N GLN A 52 -5.81 -25.46 -15.97
CA GLN A 52 -6.96 -26.21 -16.42
C GLN A 52 -7.61 -25.33 -17.49
N PRO A 53 -7.59 -25.73 -18.77
CA PRO A 53 -8.18 -24.93 -19.81
C PRO A 53 -9.64 -24.70 -19.47
N TRP A 54 -10.15 -23.53 -19.80
CA TRP A 54 -11.58 -23.25 -19.64
C TRP A 54 -12.30 -23.88 -20.83
N ASP A 55 -13.07 -24.92 -20.53
CA ASP A 55 -14.02 -25.53 -21.42
C ASP A 55 -15.26 -24.63 -21.58
N ASP A 56 -15.92 -24.72 -22.73
CA ASP A 56 -17.10 -23.89 -23.03
C ASP A 56 -18.25 -24.16 -22.06
N ALA A 57 -18.39 -25.41 -21.59
CA ALA A 57 -19.36 -25.78 -20.55
C ALA A 57 -19.04 -25.09 -19.22
N GLY A 58 -17.78 -25.14 -18.76
CA GLY A 58 -17.32 -24.40 -17.58
C GLY A 58 -17.52 -22.88 -17.68
N VAL A 59 -17.31 -22.29 -18.86
CA VAL A 59 -17.58 -20.85 -19.08
C VAL A 59 -19.07 -20.53 -19.03
N THR A 60 -19.91 -21.40 -19.60
CA THR A 60 -21.37 -21.24 -19.57
C THR A 60 -21.89 -21.34 -18.13
N ARG A 61 -21.43 -22.36 -17.39
CA ARG A 61 -21.75 -22.53 -15.97
C ARG A 61 -21.29 -21.35 -15.13
N LEU A 62 -20.11 -20.78 -15.42
CA LEU A 62 -19.64 -19.56 -14.75
C LEU A 62 -20.59 -18.37 -15.01
N ARG A 63 -21.06 -18.18 -16.24
CA ARG A 63 -22.03 -17.11 -16.57
C ARG A 63 -23.36 -17.29 -15.85
N GLU A 64 -23.86 -18.51 -15.76
CA GLU A 64 -25.08 -18.85 -15.01
C GLU A 64 -24.93 -18.51 -13.53
N LEU A 65 -23.87 -19.00 -12.87
CA LEU A 65 -23.63 -18.77 -11.45
C LEU A 65 -23.40 -17.30 -11.10
N VAL A 66 -22.79 -16.53 -12.02
CA VAL A 66 -22.60 -15.08 -11.87
C VAL A 66 -23.91 -14.31 -12.04
N SER A 67 -24.82 -14.79 -12.90
CA SER A 67 -26.10 -14.13 -13.20
C SER A 67 -27.25 -14.58 -12.29
N ALA A 68 -27.05 -15.59 -11.44
CA ALA A 68 -28.04 -16.05 -10.48
C ALA A 68 -28.43 -14.92 -9.50
N ASP A 69 -29.72 -14.81 -9.17
CA ASP A 69 -30.23 -13.90 -8.14
C ASP A 69 -30.69 -14.75 -6.95
N PRO A 70 -30.03 -14.68 -5.78
CA PRO A 70 -28.96 -13.76 -5.38
C PRO A 70 -27.57 -14.09 -5.96
N PRO A 71 -26.70 -13.09 -6.23
CA PRO A 71 -25.40 -13.34 -6.82
C PRO A 71 -24.50 -14.13 -5.85
N MET A 72 -24.01 -15.29 -6.29
CA MET A 72 -23.09 -16.12 -5.50
C MET A 72 -21.76 -15.39 -5.28
N THR A 73 -21.10 -15.66 -4.15
CA THR A 73 -19.75 -15.13 -3.88
C THR A 73 -18.70 -15.87 -4.69
N ASP A 74 -17.58 -15.21 -5.00
CA ASP A 74 -16.50 -15.80 -5.83
C ASP A 74 -15.96 -17.10 -5.23
N ARG A 75 -15.99 -17.21 -3.90
CA ARG A 75 -15.61 -18.41 -3.17
C ARG A 75 -16.55 -19.59 -3.45
N ARG A 76 -17.88 -19.37 -3.41
CA ARG A 76 -18.84 -20.44 -3.70
C ARG A 76 -18.78 -20.86 -5.17
N ILE A 77 -18.58 -19.90 -6.08
CA ILE A 77 -18.39 -20.19 -7.51
C ILE A 77 -17.11 -21.03 -7.73
N ALA A 78 -16.03 -20.70 -7.02
CA ALA A 78 -14.77 -21.45 -7.06
C ALA A 78 -14.93 -22.89 -6.54
N GLU A 79 -15.66 -23.06 -5.43
CA GLU A 79 -15.99 -24.39 -4.87
C GLU A 79 -16.85 -25.21 -5.84
N GLU A 80 -17.89 -24.61 -6.44
CA GLU A 80 -18.79 -25.26 -7.40
C GLU A 80 -18.08 -25.71 -8.68
N LEU A 81 -17.16 -24.88 -9.20
CA LEU A 81 -16.41 -25.18 -10.43
C LEU A 81 -15.12 -25.98 -10.18
N GLY A 82 -14.77 -26.27 -8.92
CA GLY A 82 -13.51 -26.94 -8.57
C GLY A 82 -12.26 -26.17 -8.98
N ARG A 83 -12.34 -24.83 -9.06
CA ARG A 83 -11.24 -23.95 -9.49
C ARG A 83 -10.87 -22.98 -8.38
N THR A 84 -9.70 -22.34 -8.48
CA THR A 84 -9.29 -21.34 -7.47
C THR A 84 -10.03 -20.01 -7.65
N ILE A 85 -10.25 -19.27 -6.55
CA ILE A 85 -10.91 -17.94 -6.58
C ILE A 85 -10.23 -16.99 -7.56
N THR A 86 -8.89 -17.00 -7.61
CA THR A 86 -8.12 -16.17 -8.54
C THR A 86 -8.36 -16.54 -10.00
N GLN A 87 -8.46 -17.83 -10.33
CA GLN A 87 -8.79 -18.29 -11.69
C GLN A 87 -10.20 -17.88 -12.10
N ILE A 88 -11.18 -17.99 -11.20
CA ILE A 88 -12.55 -17.50 -11.44
C ILE A 88 -12.52 -16.00 -11.73
N ARG A 89 -11.85 -15.22 -10.88
CA ARG A 89 -11.80 -13.75 -11.00
C ARG A 89 -11.13 -13.30 -12.30
N TRP A 90 -10.00 -13.90 -12.67
CA TRP A 90 -9.35 -13.62 -13.95
C TRP A 90 -10.26 -13.99 -15.13
N LYS A 91 -10.92 -15.14 -15.09
CA LYS A 91 -11.83 -15.53 -16.18
C LYS A 91 -13.04 -14.61 -16.26
N MET A 92 -13.60 -14.19 -15.13
CA MET A 92 -14.67 -13.19 -15.10
C MET A 92 -14.22 -11.85 -15.69
N GLN A 93 -12.96 -11.45 -15.43
CA GLN A 93 -12.38 -10.23 -16.00
C GLN A 93 -12.24 -10.35 -17.52
N ASP A 94 -11.69 -11.47 -18.01
CA ASP A 94 -11.53 -11.73 -19.44
C ASP A 94 -12.87 -11.75 -20.19
N LEU A 95 -13.93 -12.23 -19.53
CA LEU A 95 -15.29 -12.26 -20.08
C LEU A 95 -16.06 -10.95 -19.89
N GLY A 96 -15.50 -9.94 -19.22
CA GLY A 96 -16.18 -8.67 -18.94
C GLY A 96 -17.31 -8.77 -17.91
N LEU A 97 -17.42 -9.87 -17.17
CA LEU A 97 -18.52 -10.12 -16.22
C LEU A 97 -18.38 -9.37 -14.89
N ILE A 98 -17.20 -8.79 -14.61
CA ILE A 98 -16.94 -8.05 -13.37
C ILE A 98 -17.78 -6.77 -13.29
N GLY A 99 -18.06 -6.11 -14.42
CA GLY A 99 -18.83 -4.86 -14.46
C GLY A 99 -20.35 -5.05 -14.40
N VAL A 100 -20.85 -6.25 -14.77
CA VAL A 100 -22.29 -6.55 -14.82
C VAL A 100 -22.85 -6.95 -13.45
N ARG A 101 -21.97 -7.38 -12.54
CA ARG A 101 -22.36 -7.83 -11.22
C ARG A 101 -22.64 -6.62 -10.33
N ASP A 102 -23.89 -6.47 -9.88
CA ASP A 102 -24.28 -5.47 -8.89
C ASP A 102 -23.52 -5.70 -7.58
N LEU A 103 -22.32 -5.12 -7.46
CA LEU A 103 -21.48 -5.21 -6.26
C LEU A 103 -22.25 -4.74 -5.02
N SER A 104 -23.21 -3.83 -5.18
CA SER A 104 -24.12 -3.37 -4.14
C SER A 104 -25.03 -4.47 -3.58
N LYS A 105 -25.48 -5.43 -4.41
CA LYS A 105 -26.25 -6.59 -3.95
C LYS A 105 -25.35 -7.60 -3.24
N LEU A 106 -24.13 -7.79 -3.75
CA LEU A 106 -23.16 -8.69 -3.12
C LEU A 106 -22.72 -8.20 -1.74
N ALA A 107 -22.50 -6.89 -1.60
CA ALA A 107 -22.15 -6.28 -0.33
C ALA A 107 -23.26 -6.45 0.72
N LYS A 108 -24.54 -6.32 0.31
CA LYS A 108 -25.70 -6.57 1.20
C LYS A 108 -25.76 -8.03 1.65
N ASN A 109 -25.56 -8.98 0.74
CA ASN A 109 -25.58 -10.41 1.08
C ASN A 109 -24.39 -10.81 1.94
N THR A 110 -23.20 -10.29 1.65
CA THR A 110 -21.99 -10.56 2.45
C THR A 110 -22.12 -9.95 3.85
N ALA A 111 -22.67 -8.73 3.96
CA ALA A 111 -22.97 -8.12 5.25
C ALA A 111 -24.03 -8.91 6.02
N SER A 112 -25.06 -9.42 5.34
CA SER A 112 -26.10 -10.25 5.96
C SER A 112 -25.58 -11.63 6.40
N GLU A 113 -24.62 -12.22 5.68
CA GLU A 113 -24.01 -13.52 6.01
C GLU A 113 -22.97 -13.38 7.13
N MET A 114 -22.22 -12.27 7.17
CA MET A 114 -21.32 -11.95 8.28
C MET A 114 -22.05 -11.43 9.53
N ALA A 115 -23.27 -10.92 9.39
CA ALA A 115 -24.20 -10.64 10.49
C ALA A 115 -24.82 -11.93 11.06
N ARG A 116 -24.03 -13.00 11.14
CA ARG A 116 -24.40 -14.24 11.82
C ARG A 116 -24.71 -13.90 13.28
N PRO A 117 -25.85 -14.37 13.82
CA PRO A 117 -26.29 -14.00 15.16
C PRO A 117 -25.21 -14.39 16.17
N LYS A 118 -24.76 -13.39 16.93
CA LYS A 118 -23.97 -13.54 18.16
C LYS A 118 -24.56 -14.72 18.92
N ALA A 119 -23.75 -15.75 19.11
CA ALA A 119 -24.11 -17.00 19.78
C ALA A 119 -25.07 -16.70 20.94
N ALA A 120 -26.28 -17.24 20.85
CA ALA A 120 -27.26 -17.18 21.92
C ALA A 120 -26.55 -17.60 23.20
N LYS A 121 -26.49 -16.68 24.17
CA LYS A 121 -26.00 -16.96 25.52
C LYS A 121 -26.66 -18.27 25.99
N PRO A 122 -25.90 -19.24 26.53
CA PRO A 122 -26.49 -20.42 27.13
C PRO A 122 -27.42 -19.95 28.25
N LEU A 123 -28.71 -20.24 28.09
CA LEU A 123 -29.75 -20.02 29.09
C LEU A 123 -29.37 -20.83 30.32
N THR A 124 -28.83 -20.15 31.33
CA THR A 124 -28.73 -20.66 32.70
C THR A 124 -30.16 -20.89 33.20
N ARG A 125 -30.59 -22.16 33.19
CA ARG A 125 -31.79 -22.62 33.88
C ARG A 125 -31.62 -22.35 35.37
N LYS A 126 -32.43 -21.46 35.94
CA LYS A 126 -32.79 -21.48 37.36
C LYS A 126 -34.25 -21.95 37.48
N PRO A 127 -34.56 -22.87 38.41
CA PRO A 127 -35.91 -23.37 38.62
C PRO A 127 -36.61 -22.50 39.68
N VAL A 128 -37.82 -22.03 39.44
CA VAL A 128 -38.77 -21.73 40.54
C VAL A 128 -40.21 -21.94 40.07
N HIS A 129 -40.95 -22.56 40.99
CA HIS A 129 -42.34 -23.00 40.98
C HIS A 129 -43.41 -21.95 40.64
N HIS A 130 -44.57 -22.51 40.26
CA HIS A 130 -45.93 -21.97 40.22
C HIS A 130 -46.29 -20.91 41.27
N ALA A 131 -47.05 -19.87 40.85
CA ALA A 131 -48.48 -19.70 41.19
C ALA A 131 -49.07 -18.37 40.66
N LYS A 132 -50.31 -18.48 40.15
CA LYS A 132 -51.34 -17.50 39.73
C LYS A 132 -51.71 -16.42 40.79
N PRO A 133 -52.68 -15.50 40.55
CA PRO A 133 -53.18 -14.85 39.31
C PRO A 133 -53.37 -13.30 39.44
N ALA A 134 -53.79 -12.69 38.32
CA ALA A 134 -54.34 -11.33 38.10
C ALA A 134 -55.52 -10.96 39.07
N PRO A 135 -56.10 -9.72 39.11
CA PRO A 135 -56.37 -8.84 37.95
C PRO A 135 -56.46 -7.30 38.17
N GLN A 136 -56.77 -6.58 37.06
CA GLN A 136 -57.43 -5.25 36.99
C GLN A 136 -56.59 -4.04 37.47
N GLU A 137 -56.72 -2.80 37.01
CA GLU A 137 -57.67 -2.08 36.14
C GLU A 137 -57.03 -0.71 35.81
N ARG A 138 -57.47 -0.08 34.70
CA ARG A 138 -57.77 1.36 34.54
C ARG A 138 -56.65 2.40 34.72
N ILE A 139 -56.35 3.31 33.78
CA ILE A 139 -57.12 4.37 33.08
C ILE A 139 -56.25 5.64 33.27
N SER A 140 -56.16 6.45 32.20
CA SER A 140 -55.80 7.88 32.24
C SER A 140 -54.37 8.25 32.63
N ALA A 141 -53.84 9.40 32.25
CA ALA A 141 -54.10 10.40 31.22
C ALA A 141 -52.98 11.42 31.47
N MET A 142 -52.35 11.93 30.42
CA MET A 142 -51.49 13.09 30.57
C MET A 142 -52.34 14.33 30.89
N PRO A 143 -51.79 15.27 31.67
CA PRO A 143 -51.66 16.63 31.18
C PRO A 143 -50.20 17.09 31.31
N ALA A 144 -49.60 17.70 30.28
CA ALA A 144 -49.82 19.07 29.83
C ALA A 144 -49.47 20.12 30.90
N GLY A 145 -48.24 20.63 30.78
CA GLY A 145 -47.86 22.02 30.97
C GLY A 145 -48.15 22.68 32.31
N GLU A 146 -47.10 23.00 33.05
CA GLU A 146 -47.19 24.09 34.01
C GLU A 146 -46.04 25.09 33.86
N ARG A 147 -46.48 26.33 33.69
CA ARG A 147 -45.73 27.54 33.41
C ARG A 147 -44.86 27.93 34.59
N ALA A 148 -43.72 28.51 34.22
CA ALA A 148 -42.91 29.36 35.06
C ALA A 148 -43.76 30.36 35.86
N ARG A 149 -43.62 30.32 37.19
CA ARG A 149 -43.96 31.42 38.08
C ARG A 149 -42.70 31.81 38.83
N ALA A 150 -42.16 32.97 38.46
CA ALA A 150 -41.16 33.68 39.24
C ALA A 150 -41.79 34.05 40.59
N ALA A 151 -41.15 33.62 41.67
CA ALA A 151 -41.42 34.10 43.02
C ALA A 151 -40.10 34.51 43.67
N ALA A 152 -40.14 35.68 44.28
CA ALA A 152 -39.07 36.43 44.92
C ALA A 152 -38.31 35.64 46.01
N PRO A 153 -37.10 36.08 46.39
CA PRO A 153 -36.28 35.41 47.40
C PRO A 153 -36.88 35.66 48.79
N ALA A 154 -37.65 34.69 49.29
CA ALA A 154 -37.96 34.61 50.71
C ALA A 154 -36.68 34.19 51.45
N LEU A 155 -36.28 35.00 52.42
CA LEU A 155 -35.27 34.70 53.44
C LEU A 155 -35.69 33.43 54.20
N ALA A 156 -35.29 32.28 53.69
CA ALA A 156 -35.54 30.99 54.32
C ALA A 156 -34.57 30.85 55.51
N ALA A 157 -35.18 30.76 56.69
CA ALA A 157 -34.55 30.40 57.94
C ALA A 157 -33.56 29.24 57.75
N VAL A 158 -32.35 29.42 58.29
CA VAL A 158 -31.31 28.40 58.40
C VAL A 158 -31.93 27.18 59.10
N PRO A 159 -32.20 26.06 58.39
CA PRO A 159 -32.72 24.88 59.05
C PRO A 159 -31.60 24.33 59.95
N ALA A 160 -31.94 24.09 61.22
CA ALA A 160 -31.07 23.46 62.19
C ALA A 160 -30.46 22.17 61.59
N PRO A 161 -29.20 21.83 61.92
CA PRO A 161 -28.49 20.70 61.35
C PRO A 161 -29.25 19.40 61.67
N MET A 162 -30.05 18.92 60.71
CA MET A 162 -30.64 17.60 60.78
C MET A 162 -29.50 16.59 60.78
N ILE A 163 -29.38 15.86 61.88
CA ILE A 163 -28.45 14.76 62.07
C ILE A 163 -28.60 13.83 60.86
N PRO A 164 -27.57 13.65 60.02
CA PRO A 164 -27.68 12.84 58.81
C PRO A 164 -28.03 11.41 59.22
N ALA A 165 -29.12 10.89 58.66
CA ALA A 165 -29.53 9.51 58.85
C ALA A 165 -28.35 8.57 58.55
N PRO A 166 -28.18 7.46 59.31
CA PRO A 166 -27.06 6.54 59.14
C PRO A 166 -27.04 6.02 57.70
N ILE A 167 -26.02 6.44 56.95
CA ILE A 167 -25.84 6.03 55.56
C ILE A 167 -25.31 4.60 55.57
N ASP A 168 -26.07 3.66 54.99
CA ASP A 168 -25.55 2.32 54.72
C ASP A 168 -24.35 2.42 53.75
N PRO A 169 -23.12 2.09 54.22
CA PRO A 169 -21.91 2.26 53.41
C PRO A 169 -21.93 1.40 52.16
N ARG A 170 -22.63 0.25 52.17
CA ARG A 170 -22.76 -0.62 50.99
C ARG A 170 -23.62 0.00 49.91
N ALA A 171 -24.71 0.66 50.30
CA ALA A 171 -25.57 1.38 49.37
C ALA A 171 -24.83 2.58 48.75
N ALA A 172 -24.05 3.31 49.54
CA ALA A 172 -23.22 4.41 49.06
C ALA A 172 -22.16 3.94 48.04
N LEU A 173 -21.44 2.86 48.34
CA LEU A 173 -20.44 2.29 47.43
C LEU A 173 -21.07 1.83 46.10
N LYS A 174 -22.22 1.14 46.14
CA LYS A 174 -22.94 0.73 44.92
C LYS A 174 -23.36 1.92 44.05
N ARG A 175 -23.79 3.03 44.67
CA ARG A 175 -24.13 4.26 43.93
C ARG A 175 -22.88 4.90 43.31
N ALA A 176 -21.75 4.92 44.04
CA ALA A 176 -20.49 5.44 43.55
C ALA A 176 -19.97 4.64 42.34
N LEU A 177 -20.01 3.29 42.42
CA LEU A 177 -19.62 2.42 41.31
C LEU A 177 -20.50 2.64 40.08
N LYS A 178 -21.83 2.71 40.24
CA LYS A 178 -22.74 3.00 39.12
C LYS A 178 -22.48 4.36 38.47
N ARG A 179 -22.15 5.38 39.27
CA ARG A 179 -21.78 6.71 38.74
C ARG A 179 -20.46 6.63 37.96
N LEU A 180 -19.45 5.94 38.49
CA LEU A 180 -18.18 5.75 37.80
C LEU A 180 -18.37 4.99 36.47
N GLU A 181 -19.15 3.91 36.48
CA GLU A 181 -19.50 3.16 35.27
C GLU A 181 -20.18 4.05 34.22
N ALA A 182 -21.14 4.89 34.61
CA ALA A 182 -21.80 5.82 33.71
C ALA A 182 -20.81 6.84 33.12
N THR A 183 -19.94 7.43 33.95
CA THR A 183 -18.92 8.39 33.49
C THR A 183 -17.92 7.74 32.53
N LEU A 184 -17.49 6.51 32.80
CA LEU A 184 -16.58 5.78 31.90
C LEU A 184 -17.27 5.42 30.58
N ALA A 185 -18.55 5.01 30.61
CA ALA A 185 -19.32 4.72 29.41
C ALA A 185 -19.49 5.96 28.52
N GLU A 186 -19.79 7.13 29.11
CA GLU A 186 -19.87 8.40 28.38
C GLU A 186 -18.53 8.80 27.77
N ARG A 187 -17.43 8.68 28.53
CA ARG A 187 -16.07 8.96 28.02
C ARG A 187 -15.70 8.04 26.86
N LEU A 188 -15.97 6.74 26.97
CA LEU A 188 -15.72 5.78 25.89
C LEU A 188 -16.54 6.12 24.64
N LYS A 189 -17.82 6.48 24.81
CA LYS A 189 -18.67 6.89 23.69
C LYS A 189 -18.13 8.13 22.99
N SER A 190 -17.65 9.13 23.75
CA SER A 190 -17.04 10.34 23.20
C SER A 190 -15.75 10.05 22.44
N LEU A 191 -14.86 9.20 22.99
CA LEU A 191 -13.61 8.83 22.33
C LEU A 191 -13.85 8.05 21.03
N VAL A 192 -14.83 7.13 21.03
CA VAL A 192 -15.22 6.40 19.82
C VAL A 192 -15.78 7.36 18.77
N SER A 193 -16.66 8.31 19.13
CA SER A 193 -17.20 9.25 18.16
C SER A 193 -16.14 10.21 17.59
N GLU A 194 -15.16 10.61 18.40
CA GLU A 194 -14.03 11.43 17.95
C GLU A 194 -13.12 10.64 16.99
N ALA A 195 -12.81 9.39 17.32
CA ALA A 195 -12.02 8.51 16.45
C ALA A 195 -12.73 8.24 15.11
N GLU A 196 -14.04 7.98 15.14
CA GLU A 196 -14.86 7.82 13.94
C GLU A 196 -14.86 9.10 13.08
N ALA A 197 -15.03 10.27 13.70
CA ALA A 197 -14.96 11.55 12.99
C ALA A 197 -13.57 11.77 12.34
N GLY A 198 -12.48 11.41 13.04
CA GLY A 198 -11.12 11.46 12.52
C GLY A 198 -10.93 10.53 11.31
N MET A 199 -11.42 9.30 11.37
CA MET A 199 -11.38 8.36 10.25
C MET A 199 -12.16 8.85 9.04
N VAL A 200 -13.35 9.43 9.25
CA VAL A 200 -14.17 9.99 8.15
C VAL A 200 -13.45 11.17 7.49
N ARG A 201 -12.86 12.09 8.25
CA ARG A 201 -12.07 13.21 7.68
C ARG A 201 -10.89 12.69 6.86
N ALA A 202 -10.11 11.76 7.43
CA ALA A 202 -8.97 11.14 6.74
C ALA A 202 -9.38 10.43 5.43
N ALA A 203 -10.55 9.78 5.41
CA ALA A 203 -11.09 9.15 4.21
C ALA A 203 -11.49 10.19 3.15
N MET A 204 -12.12 11.30 3.56
CA MET A 204 -12.50 12.38 2.66
C MET A 204 -11.27 13.06 2.04
N ASP A 205 -10.21 13.28 2.82
CA ASP A 205 -8.95 13.84 2.32
C ASP A 205 -8.27 12.90 1.32
N ALA A 206 -8.27 11.59 1.60
CA ALA A 206 -7.74 10.59 0.67
C ALA A 206 -8.52 10.55 -0.65
N ILE A 207 -9.85 10.67 -0.60
CA ILE A 207 -10.69 10.77 -1.81
C ILE A 207 -10.39 12.05 -2.59
N ALA A 208 -10.21 13.18 -1.90
CA ALA A 208 -9.85 14.45 -2.52
C ALA A 208 -8.48 14.38 -3.22
N GLU A 209 -7.48 13.77 -2.58
CA GLU A 209 -6.15 13.60 -3.17
C GLU A 209 -6.17 12.64 -4.36
N LYS A 210 -6.92 11.54 -4.28
CA LYS A 210 -7.15 10.65 -5.43
C LYS A 210 -7.71 11.42 -6.63
N ARG A 211 -8.71 12.28 -6.41
CA ARG A 211 -9.30 13.11 -7.49
C ARG A 211 -8.28 14.05 -8.11
N ARG A 212 -7.39 14.65 -7.30
CA ARG A 212 -6.29 15.50 -7.82
C ARG A 212 -5.31 14.71 -8.67
N ILE A 213 -4.96 13.49 -8.25
CA ILE A 213 -4.09 12.60 -9.05
C ILE A 213 -4.76 12.25 -10.38
N ASP A 214 -6.04 11.87 -10.35
CA ASP A 214 -6.80 11.54 -11.55
C ASP A 214 -6.87 12.73 -12.53
N GLN A 215 -7.06 13.96 -12.02
CA GLN A 215 -7.01 15.19 -12.82
C GLN A 215 -5.63 15.41 -13.46
N ARG A 216 -4.54 15.25 -12.68
CA ARG A 216 -3.17 15.38 -13.21
C ARG A 216 -2.89 14.35 -14.31
N LEU A 217 -3.37 13.12 -14.17
CA LEU A 217 -3.25 12.08 -15.19
C LEU A 217 -4.05 12.43 -16.45
N ALA A 218 -5.27 12.95 -16.31
CA ALA A 218 -6.06 13.43 -17.44
C ALA A 218 -5.36 14.57 -18.20
N ASP A 219 -4.77 15.53 -17.48
CA ASP A 219 -4.02 16.63 -18.09
C ASP A 219 -2.73 16.16 -18.78
N LEU A 220 -2.04 15.16 -18.22
CA LEU A 220 -0.90 14.53 -18.88
C LEU A 220 -1.34 13.81 -20.17
N GLY A 221 -2.47 13.10 -20.14
CA GLY A 221 -3.06 12.46 -21.31
C GLY A 221 -3.33 13.47 -22.43
N LYS A 222 -3.97 14.60 -22.11
CA LYS A 222 -4.21 15.71 -23.06
C LYS A 222 -2.91 16.23 -23.64
N ARG A 223 -1.90 16.51 -22.81
CA ARG A 223 -0.58 17.00 -23.26
C ARG A 223 0.14 16.02 -24.19
N ILE A 224 0.00 14.72 -23.96
CA ILE A 224 0.58 13.70 -24.84
C ILE A 224 -0.15 13.69 -26.18
N ALA A 225 -1.48 13.75 -26.17
CA ALA A 225 -2.29 13.82 -27.39
C ALA A 225 -1.96 15.07 -28.22
N ASP A 226 -1.87 16.24 -27.58
CA ASP A 226 -1.48 17.50 -28.24
C ASP A 226 -0.08 17.41 -28.85
N ALA A 227 0.89 16.85 -28.12
CA ALA A 227 2.26 16.66 -28.62
C ALA A 227 2.33 15.66 -29.79
N GLN A 228 1.47 14.63 -29.79
CA GLN A 228 1.36 13.70 -30.91
C GLN A 228 0.72 14.38 -32.13
N ALA A 229 -0.34 15.16 -31.93
CA ALA A 229 -0.98 15.94 -33.00
C ALA A 229 0.02 16.94 -33.62
N GLU A 230 0.82 17.61 -32.80
CA GLU A 230 1.89 18.51 -33.27
C GLU A 230 2.97 17.77 -34.07
N ARG A 231 3.37 16.56 -33.65
CA ARG A 231 4.32 15.72 -34.41
C ARG A 231 3.75 15.29 -35.76
N ILE A 232 2.48 14.89 -35.81
CA ILE A 232 1.81 14.52 -37.06
C ILE A 232 1.72 15.74 -37.97
N ALA A 233 1.30 16.90 -37.45
CA ALA A 233 1.20 18.14 -38.20
C ALA A 233 2.57 18.62 -38.75
N LYS A 234 3.68 18.38 -38.04
CA LYS A 234 5.05 18.68 -38.52
C LYS A 234 5.58 17.66 -39.51
N ALA A 235 5.16 16.39 -39.43
CA ALA A 235 5.62 15.35 -40.33
C ALA A 235 5.00 15.45 -41.73
N GLU A 236 3.75 15.91 -41.84
CA GLU A 236 3.08 16.09 -43.14
C GLU A 236 3.81 17.04 -44.11
N PRO A 237 4.22 18.28 -43.75
CA PRO A 237 4.95 19.14 -44.67
C PRO A 237 6.32 18.58 -45.06
N MET A 238 7.02 17.91 -44.12
CA MET A 238 8.30 17.25 -44.41
C MET A 238 8.14 16.12 -45.45
N LYS A 239 7.02 15.38 -45.43
CA LYS A 239 6.74 14.36 -46.45
C LYS A 239 6.46 14.99 -47.82
N VAL A 240 5.76 16.12 -47.87
CA VAL A 240 5.49 16.84 -49.13
C VAL A 240 6.80 17.37 -49.72
N GLU A 241 7.65 17.98 -48.89
CA GLU A 241 8.96 18.50 -49.30
C GLU A 241 9.89 17.37 -49.77
N ALA A 242 9.91 16.23 -49.06
CA ALA A 242 10.67 15.05 -49.48
C ALA A 242 10.20 14.50 -50.83
N LYS A 243 8.88 14.44 -51.08
CA LYS A 243 8.33 14.03 -52.38
C LYS A 243 8.66 15.02 -53.51
N MET A 244 8.64 16.32 -53.23
CA MET A 244 9.05 17.34 -54.20
C MET A 244 10.55 17.24 -54.52
N ALA A 245 11.39 17.01 -53.51
CA ALA A 245 12.83 16.81 -53.71
C ALA A 245 13.13 15.52 -54.50
N GLU A 246 12.38 14.44 -54.26
CA GLU A 246 12.51 13.18 -55.02
C GLU A 246 12.09 13.36 -56.48
N ALA A 247 11.02 14.12 -56.76
CA ALA A 247 10.60 14.42 -58.12
C ALA A 247 11.58 15.33 -58.89
N ALA A 248 12.35 16.16 -58.18
CA ALA A 248 13.37 17.02 -58.77
C ALA A 248 14.72 16.31 -59.01
N ALA A 249 14.92 15.09 -58.48
CA ALA A 249 16.14 14.34 -58.67
C ALA A 249 16.20 13.78 -60.12
N PRO A 250 17.28 14.05 -60.88
CA PRO A 250 17.39 13.58 -62.25
C PRO A 250 17.42 12.03 -62.29
N PRO A 251 16.73 11.39 -63.26
CA PRO A 251 16.67 9.94 -63.34
C PRO A 251 18.09 9.40 -63.54
N LYS A 252 18.60 8.70 -62.52
CA LYS A 252 19.86 7.96 -62.64
C LYS A 252 19.71 6.96 -63.79
N ARG A 253 20.40 7.24 -64.89
CA ARG A 253 20.53 6.36 -66.05
C ARG A 253 20.99 5.00 -65.55
N LYS A 254 20.10 4.01 -65.54
CA LYS A 254 20.44 2.60 -65.36
C LYS A 254 21.36 2.21 -66.51
N ALA A 255 22.66 2.14 -66.23
CA ALA A 255 23.60 1.45 -67.10
C ALA A 255 23.14 -0.01 -67.17
N LYS A 256 22.55 -0.35 -68.31
CA LYS A 256 22.12 -1.69 -68.69
C LYS A 256 23.37 -2.42 -69.15
N ASP A 257 24.08 -3.03 -68.22
CA ASP A 257 25.23 -3.86 -68.55
C ASP A 257 24.72 -5.21 -69.06
N VAL A 258 25.03 -5.48 -70.32
CA VAL A 258 24.71 -6.68 -71.08
C VAL A 258 26.03 -7.40 -71.32
N GLY A 259 26.16 -8.63 -70.81
CA GLY A 259 27.20 -9.54 -71.28
C GLY A 259 27.50 -10.71 -70.35
N LEU A 260 26.82 -11.85 -70.55
CA LEU A 260 27.43 -13.10 -71.06
C LEU A 260 26.45 -14.30 -70.95
N PRO A 261 26.32 -15.15 -71.99
CA PRO A 261 25.60 -16.42 -71.97
C PRO A 261 26.54 -17.62 -71.70
N VAL A 262 26.01 -18.86 -71.73
CA VAL A 262 26.68 -20.18 -71.56
C VAL A 262 26.65 -20.66 -70.09
N ARG A 263 26.07 -21.80 -69.68
CA ARG A 263 26.00 -23.15 -70.28
C ARG A 263 24.88 -23.99 -69.64
N ASP A 264 24.24 -24.84 -70.44
CA ASP A 264 23.40 -25.95 -70.01
C ASP A 264 24.11 -26.91 -69.04
N GLY A 265 23.36 -27.45 -68.08
CA GLY A 265 23.86 -28.43 -67.12
C GLY A 265 22.78 -28.95 -66.17
N LYS A 266 21.98 -29.89 -66.67
CA LYS A 266 21.12 -30.82 -65.90
C LYS A 266 21.90 -31.44 -64.72
N SER A 267 21.36 -31.40 -63.51
CA SER A 267 21.32 -32.52 -62.54
C SER A 267 20.51 -32.17 -61.27
N PRO A 268 19.75 -33.13 -60.70
CA PRO A 268 18.92 -32.96 -59.50
C PRO A 268 19.63 -33.44 -58.22
N LEU A 269 18.97 -33.16 -57.07
CA LEU A 269 19.29 -33.62 -55.71
C LEU A 269 20.51 -32.98 -55.02
N GLU A 270 20.26 -32.21 -53.95
CA GLU A 270 20.49 -32.64 -52.56
C GLU A 270 20.40 -31.42 -51.61
N LYS A 271 19.68 -31.58 -50.50
CA LYS A 271 19.79 -30.70 -49.31
C LYS A 271 21.15 -30.99 -48.66
N PRO A 272 21.86 -29.99 -48.11
CA PRO A 272 21.99 -30.02 -46.64
C PRO A 272 22.13 -28.65 -45.92
N LYS A 273 21.67 -28.67 -44.67
CA LYS A 273 22.23 -28.04 -43.46
C LYS A 273 22.85 -26.65 -43.58
N ARG A 274 22.07 -25.66 -43.10
CA ARG A 274 22.54 -24.32 -42.72
C ARG A 274 23.41 -24.42 -41.46
N ALA A 275 24.72 -24.45 -41.65
CA ALA A 275 25.71 -24.38 -40.58
C ALA A 275 26.04 -22.92 -40.23
N VAL A 276 26.26 -22.74 -38.93
CA VAL A 276 26.62 -21.53 -38.20
C VAL A 276 27.95 -20.96 -38.70
N VAL A 277 28.00 -19.66 -39.01
CA VAL A 277 29.25 -18.91 -39.21
C VAL A 277 29.48 -17.99 -38.01
N LYS A 278 30.50 -18.35 -37.22
CA LYS A 278 31.21 -17.47 -36.28
C LYS A 278 32.18 -16.58 -37.06
N PRO A 279 32.41 -15.32 -36.68
CA PRO A 279 33.66 -14.63 -37.00
C PRO A 279 34.65 -14.71 -35.83
N ALA A 280 35.89 -15.04 -36.17
CA ALA A 280 37.01 -15.23 -35.27
C ALA A 280 37.82 -13.94 -35.05
N LEU A 281 38.24 -13.75 -33.80
CA LEU A 281 39.59 -13.42 -33.31
C LEU A 281 40.36 -12.24 -33.96
N LYS A 282 40.64 -11.23 -33.12
CA LYS A 282 41.98 -10.59 -33.07
C LYS A 282 42.50 -10.63 -31.63
N LYS A 283 43.67 -11.25 -31.48
CA LYS A 283 44.48 -11.35 -30.26
C LYS A 283 45.18 -10.01 -29.99
N ALA A 284 45.31 -9.62 -28.73
CA ALA A 284 46.36 -8.71 -28.26
C ALA A 284 47.13 -9.41 -27.14
N VAL A 285 48.45 -9.30 -27.25
CA VAL A 285 49.51 -10.01 -26.55
C VAL A 285 49.80 -9.38 -25.18
N VAL A 286 50.16 -10.23 -24.23
CA VAL A 286 50.57 -9.95 -22.84
C VAL A 286 52.07 -9.59 -22.78
N PRO A 287 52.52 -8.83 -21.78
CA PRO A 287 53.53 -9.36 -20.85
C PRO A 287 53.10 -9.09 -19.38
N ALA A 288 52.99 -10.07 -18.50
CA ALA A 288 54.03 -10.82 -17.78
C ALA A 288 54.86 -9.94 -16.84
N ALA A 289 54.46 -9.91 -15.56
CA ALA A 289 55.34 -9.63 -14.43
C ALA A 289 54.89 -10.47 -13.22
N GLN A 290 55.75 -11.42 -12.84
CA GLN A 290 55.71 -12.18 -11.59
C GLN A 290 56.06 -11.30 -10.39
N GLY A 291 55.53 -11.60 -9.21
CA GLY A 291 55.94 -10.94 -7.97
C GLY A 291 55.26 -11.46 -6.71
N VAL A 292 55.70 -12.64 -6.26
CA VAL A 292 55.99 -13.07 -4.87
C VAL A 292 55.10 -12.57 -3.70
N SER A 293 54.57 -13.56 -2.98
CA SER A 293 53.92 -13.52 -1.68
C SER A 293 54.69 -12.76 -0.58
N GLN A 294 53.98 -11.97 0.24
CA GLN A 294 54.34 -11.76 1.65
C GLN A 294 53.10 -11.69 2.55
N ALA A 295 53.31 -12.23 3.75
CA ALA A 295 52.32 -12.57 4.76
C ALA A 295 51.87 -11.37 5.60
N ALA A 296 50.81 -11.64 6.36
CA ALA A 296 50.05 -10.76 7.22
C ALA A 296 50.84 -10.02 8.32
N VAL A 297 50.42 -8.78 8.58
CA VAL A 297 50.54 -8.11 9.89
C VAL A 297 49.18 -7.46 10.20
N PRO A 298 48.57 -7.71 11.38
CA PRO A 298 47.28 -7.13 11.73
C PRO A 298 47.41 -5.64 12.05
N ARG A 299 46.63 -4.81 11.35
CA ARG A 299 46.56 -3.37 11.56
C ARG A 299 45.66 -3.09 12.77
N GLN A 300 46.25 -2.61 13.86
CA GLN A 300 45.55 -2.02 15.01
C GLN A 300 44.68 -0.85 14.51
N MET A 301 43.36 -0.95 14.71
CA MET A 301 42.45 0.17 14.52
C MET A 301 42.51 1.07 15.76
N GLN A 302 43.03 2.28 15.58
CA GLN A 302 42.91 3.37 16.54
C GLN A 302 41.43 3.77 16.67
N THR A 303 40.94 3.79 17.89
CA THR A 303 39.66 4.36 18.31
C THR A 303 39.71 5.89 18.16
N PRO A 304 38.81 6.53 17.39
CA PRO A 304 38.72 7.98 17.39
C PRO A 304 38.10 8.48 18.70
N ALA A 305 38.69 9.55 19.24
CA ALA A 305 38.32 10.19 20.49
C ALA A 305 36.89 10.76 20.47
N SER A 306 36.22 10.65 21.62
CA SER A 306 34.88 11.18 21.86
C SER A 306 34.83 12.71 21.78
N PRO A 307 33.84 13.32 21.09
CA PRO A 307 33.66 14.76 21.11
C PRO A 307 33.08 15.25 22.45
N PRO A 308 33.43 16.47 22.91
CA PRO A 308 32.95 17.03 24.17
C PRO A 308 31.46 17.38 24.10
N THR A 309 30.77 17.14 25.21
CA THR A 309 29.34 17.37 25.41
C THR A 309 28.99 18.88 25.35
N PRO A 310 28.01 19.30 24.53
CA PRO A 310 27.51 20.67 24.58
C PRO A 310 26.62 20.88 25.81
N LYS A 311 26.95 21.91 26.60
CA LYS A 311 26.09 22.42 27.67
C LYS A 311 24.85 23.06 27.04
N ILE A 312 23.68 22.47 27.28
CA ILE A 312 22.39 23.02 26.87
C ILE A 312 22.02 24.12 27.89
N VAL A 313 22.06 25.36 27.44
CA VAL A 313 21.49 26.51 28.16
C VAL A 313 20.05 26.67 27.66
N VAL A 314 19.08 26.47 28.55
CA VAL A 314 17.66 26.72 28.29
C VAL A 314 17.42 28.22 28.40
N VAL A 315 17.08 28.86 27.28
CA VAL A 315 16.56 30.23 27.25
C VAL A 315 15.09 30.15 26.83
N GLU A 316 14.20 30.42 27.78
CA GLU A 316 12.76 30.58 27.52
C GLU A 316 12.52 31.90 26.79
N THR A 317 11.84 31.84 25.64
CA THR A 317 11.34 33.00 24.91
C THR A 317 9.81 32.92 24.83
N PRO A 318 9.07 33.97 25.25
CA PRO A 318 7.61 33.94 25.27
C PRO A 318 7.00 34.11 23.87
N VAL A 319 5.92 33.35 23.66
CA VAL A 319 5.08 33.26 22.46
C VAL A 319 4.34 34.57 22.19
N ALA A 320 4.50 35.11 20.99
CA ALA A 320 3.74 36.26 20.49
C ALA A 320 2.35 35.84 19.98
N ALA A 321 1.36 36.70 20.28
CA ALA A 321 -0.05 36.52 20.05
C ALA A 321 -0.46 36.45 18.56
N ARG A 322 -1.46 35.61 18.30
CA ARG A 322 -2.12 35.37 17.02
C ARG A 322 -3.22 36.42 16.76
N PRO A 323 -3.26 37.10 15.61
CA PRO A 323 -4.40 37.96 15.26
C PRO A 323 -5.51 37.18 14.53
N GLU A 324 -6.74 37.52 14.90
CA GLU A 324 -8.05 37.13 14.34
C GLU A 324 -8.25 37.58 12.88
N PRO A 325 -8.94 36.81 12.01
CA PRO A 325 -9.38 37.28 10.70
C PRO A 325 -10.83 37.81 10.74
N GLY A 326 -10.98 39.10 10.51
CA GLY A 326 -12.28 39.77 10.29
C GLY A 326 -12.72 39.74 8.82
N ALA A 327 -13.98 39.32 8.64
CA ALA A 327 -15.05 39.86 7.79
C ALA A 327 -14.78 40.44 6.37
N ASP A 328 -15.59 39.90 5.45
CA ASP A 328 -16.36 40.57 4.38
C ASP A 328 -15.66 41.34 3.24
N SER A 329 -15.79 40.78 2.03
CA SER A 329 -16.20 41.56 0.84
C SER A 329 -16.53 40.66 -0.37
N THR A 330 -17.83 40.57 -0.66
CA THR A 330 -18.36 40.61 -2.04
C THR A 330 -19.28 41.85 -2.08
N PRO A 331 -19.65 42.47 -3.23
CA PRO A 331 -19.65 41.92 -4.59
C PRO A 331 -19.20 42.92 -5.68
N THR A 332 -18.86 42.44 -6.88
CA THR A 332 -19.24 43.18 -8.11
C THR A 332 -19.24 42.31 -9.36
N GLN A 333 -20.44 42.19 -9.92
CA GLN A 333 -20.77 41.69 -11.23
C GLN A 333 -20.52 42.81 -12.26
N VAL A 334 -19.68 42.57 -13.28
CA VAL A 334 -19.68 43.40 -14.49
C VAL A 334 -19.59 42.51 -15.73
N SER A 335 -20.64 42.67 -16.54
CA SER A 335 -20.83 42.21 -17.90
C SER A 335 -19.69 42.64 -18.83
N GLY A 336 -19.26 41.76 -19.73
CA GLY A 336 -18.37 42.13 -20.83
C GLY A 336 -18.20 41.03 -21.87
N ARG A 337 -19.15 40.95 -22.81
CA ARG A 337 -18.94 40.33 -24.12
C ARG A 337 -17.76 41.03 -24.80
N GLY A 338 -16.76 40.30 -25.27
CA GLY A 338 -15.77 40.86 -26.20
C GLY A 338 -14.58 39.95 -26.49
N GLY A 339 -14.49 39.50 -27.74
CA GLY A 339 -13.21 39.42 -28.44
C GLY A 339 -12.29 38.23 -28.15
N TRP A 340 -12.56 37.10 -28.80
CA TRP A 340 -11.48 36.24 -29.26
C TRP A 340 -10.65 37.00 -30.30
N LYS A 341 -9.42 37.41 -29.96
CA LYS A 341 -8.31 37.60 -30.91
C LYS A 341 -6.98 37.88 -30.19
N SER A 342 -6.01 37.03 -30.51
CA SER A 342 -4.55 37.23 -30.43
C SER A 342 -3.92 37.62 -29.08
N VAL A 343 -3.58 36.60 -28.28
CA VAL A 343 -2.40 36.68 -27.40
C VAL A 343 -1.27 35.94 -28.09
N ARG A 344 -0.42 36.69 -28.81
CA ARG A 344 0.88 36.20 -29.30
C ARG A 344 1.70 35.85 -28.05
N ARG A 345 1.95 34.56 -27.82
CA ARG A 345 2.85 34.11 -26.75
C ARG A 345 4.28 34.45 -27.14
N ASP A 346 4.96 35.17 -26.26
CA ASP A 346 6.37 35.49 -26.36
C ASP A 346 7.21 34.21 -26.54
N PRO A 347 7.98 34.06 -27.63
CA PRO A 347 8.78 32.86 -27.90
C PRO A 347 9.88 32.64 -26.85
N ALA A 348 10.33 33.69 -26.16
CA ALA A 348 11.30 33.60 -25.07
C ALA A 348 10.76 32.80 -23.86
N ARG A 349 9.46 32.91 -23.57
CA ARG A 349 8.83 32.20 -22.44
C ARG A 349 8.58 30.72 -22.76
N VAL A 350 8.41 30.40 -24.04
CA VAL A 350 8.24 29.02 -24.53
C VAL A 350 9.57 28.25 -24.51
N MET A 351 10.70 28.91 -24.82
CA MET A 351 12.04 28.31 -24.71
C MET A 351 12.45 28.02 -23.26
N ALA A 352 12.05 28.87 -22.29
CA ALA A 352 12.32 28.64 -20.87
C ALA A 352 11.53 27.45 -20.29
N GLN A 353 10.28 27.25 -20.73
CA GLN A 353 9.48 26.09 -20.31
C GLN A 353 9.90 24.76 -20.96
N ALA A 354 10.51 24.80 -22.15
CA ALA A 354 11.03 23.60 -22.81
C ALA A 354 12.28 23.04 -22.09
N LYS A 355 13.09 23.88 -21.44
CA LYS A 355 14.27 23.45 -20.66
C LYS A 355 13.92 22.77 -19.33
N ALA A 356 12.74 23.05 -18.75
CA ALA A 356 12.30 22.47 -17.47
C ALA A 356 11.69 21.05 -17.58
N ARG A 357 11.59 20.47 -18.78
CA ARG A 357 11.01 19.15 -19.05
C ARG A 357 12.00 18.09 -19.53
N ALA A 358 13.29 18.36 -19.43
CA ALA A 358 14.29 17.31 -19.57
C ALA A 358 14.20 16.34 -18.38
N LYS A 359 14.23 15.05 -18.66
CA LYS A 359 14.22 13.96 -17.66
C LYS A 359 15.32 14.24 -16.60
N PRO A 360 15.11 13.93 -15.31
CA PRO A 360 16.16 14.01 -14.30
C PRO A 360 17.22 12.95 -14.63
N ALA A 361 18.16 13.33 -15.48
CA ALA A 361 19.33 12.53 -15.82
C ALA A 361 20.44 12.70 -14.77
N ASN A 362 20.23 13.57 -13.77
CA ASN A 362 21.23 13.94 -12.80
C ASN A 362 20.95 13.33 -11.44
N ARG A 363 21.99 12.73 -10.86
CA ARG A 363 21.95 12.03 -9.56
C ARG A 363 21.54 12.97 -8.41
N ALA A 364 21.80 14.26 -8.54
CA ALA A 364 21.42 15.29 -7.58
C ALA A 364 19.89 15.40 -7.43
N ASP A 365 19.15 15.47 -8.55
CA ASP A 365 17.68 15.60 -8.53
C ASP A 365 17.02 14.36 -7.90
N ALA A 366 17.62 13.18 -8.06
CA ALA A 366 17.13 11.95 -7.42
C ALA A 366 17.33 11.97 -5.90
N VAL A 367 18.42 12.59 -5.41
CA VAL A 367 18.68 12.76 -3.98
C VAL A 367 17.73 13.78 -3.38
N ASP A 368 17.49 14.91 -4.07
CA ASP A 368 16.55 15.94 -3.62
C ASP A 368 15.10 15.40 -3.56
N LEU A 369 14.71 14.59 -4.54
CA LEU A 369 13.38 13.97 -4.57
C LEU A 369 13.23 12.90 -3.48
N ALA A 370 14.30 12.16 -3.17
CA ALA A 370 14.31 11.22 -2.05
C ALA A 370 14.23 11.94 -0.69
N GLN A 371 14.97 13.03 -0.51
CA GLN A 371 14.91 13.86 0.70
C GLN A 371 13.54 14.52 0.87
N ALA A 372 12.95 15.04 -0.21
CA ALA A 372 11.60 15.60 -0.18
C ALA A 372 10.53 14.56 0.17
N ALA A 373 10.65 13.32 -0.34
CA ALA A 373 9.77 12.23 0.02
C ALA A 373 9.90 11.86 1.51
N GLN A 374 11.12 11.85 2.05
CA GLN A 374 11.39 11.53 3.44
C GLN A 374 10.84 12.61 4.39
N ALA A 375 11.02 13.88 4.06
CA ALA A 375 10.42 15.00 4.79
C ALA A 375 8.88 14.99 4.73
N ALA A 376 8.28 14.55 3.61
CA ALA A 376 6.84 14.39 3.50
C ALA A 376 6.31 13.24 4.38
N ILE A 377 7.06 12.14 4.50
CA ILE A 377 6.72 11.03 5.42
C ILE A 377 6.83 11.50 6.87
N GLU A 378 7.86 12.26 7.23
CA GLU A 378 8.03 12.80 8.58
C GLU A 378 6.91 13.78 8.96
N ARG A 379 6.52 14.68 8.03
CA ARG A 379 5.36 15.56 8.22
C ARG A 379 4.06 14.78 8.33
N PHE A 380 3.88 13.73 7.53
CA PHE A 380 2.70 12.88 7.62
C PHE A 380 2.60 12.15 8.95
N ILE A 381 3.74 11.67 9.50
CA ILE A 381 3.81 11.05 10.82
C ILE A 381 3.52 12.08 11.92
N ALA A 382 4.04 13.31 11.79
CA ALA A 382 3.81 14.39 12.75
C ALA A 382 2.35 14.90 12.73
N GLU A 383 1.73 15.08 11.56
CA GLU A 383 0.36 15.58 11.40
C GLU A 383 -0.71 14.54 11.79
N ARG A 384 -0.45 13.25 11.56
CA ARG A 384 -1.42 12.19 11.89
C ARG A 384 -1.55 11.94 13.38
N GLY A 385 -0.75 12.58 14.23
CA GLY A 385 -0.77 12.29 15.66
C GLY A 385 -0.62 10.79 15.91
N VAL A 386 0.13 10.07 15.05
CA VAL A 386 0.71 8.79 15.45
C VAL A 386 1.75 9.17 16.48
N THR A 387 1.26 9.51 17.67
CA THR A 387 2.07 9.68 18.83
C THR A 387 2.86 8.39 18.90
N LYS A 388 4.19 8.50 18.73
CA LYS A 388 5.15 7.46 19.11
C LYS A 388 5.13 7.29 20.64
N THR A 389 3.94 7.24 21.22
CA THR A 389 3.68 7.06 22.62
C THR A 389 3.71 5.56 22.84
N GLU A 390 4.64 5.16 23.70
CA GLU A 390 4.74 3.86 24.37
C GLU A 390 5.44 2.72 23.60
N THR A 391 5.27 2.54 22.29
CA THR A 391 6.01 1.48 21.55
C THR A 391 7.51 1.74 21.38
N ASN A 392 7.96 2.99 21.61
CA ASN A 392 9.36 3.38 21.43
C ASN A 392 10.31 2.69 22.43
N GLY A 393 9.83 2.39 23.65
CA GLY A 393 10.62 1.68 24.65
C GLY A 393 10.92 0.24 24.20
N ILE A 394 9.89 -0.49 23.80
CA ILE A 394 10.02 -1.89 23.37
C ILE A 394 10.84 -1.99 22.09
N GLN A 395 10.64 -1.08 21.13
CA GLN A 395 11.45 -1.07 19.91
C GLN A 395 12.93 -0.80 20.19
N THR A 396 13.24 0.06 21.16
CA THR A 396 14.62 0.30 21.62
C THR A 396 15.20 -0.94 22.28
N LEU A 397 14.42 -1.64 23.11
CA LEU A 397 14.83 -2.88 23.77
C LEU A 397 15.08 -4.01 22.76
N VAL A 398 14.19 -4.19 21.78
CA VAL A 398 14.35 -5.13 20.67
C VAL A 398 15.61 -4.81 19.86
N SER A 399 15.86 -3.53 19.57
CA SER A 399 17.07 -3.10 18.84
C SER A 399 18.34 -3.39 19.64
N ARG A 400 18.34 -3.18 20.97
CA ARG A 400 19.48 -3.51 21.85
C ARG A 400 19.71 -5.01 21.94
N LEU A 401 18.65 -5.82 21.99
CA LEU A 401 18.73 -7.29 21.92
C LEU A 401 19.34 -7.75 20.59
N GLN A 402 18.88 -7.19 19.46
CA GLN A 402 19.42 -7.50 18.14
C GLN A 402 20.90 -7.08 18.01
N ALA A 403 21.29 -5.93 18.56
CA ALA A 403 22.69 -5.50 18.61
C ALA A 403 23.61 -6.43 19.41
N ARG A 404 23.05 -7.19 20.37
CA ARG A 404 23.74 -8.24 21.14
C ARG A 404 23.72 -9.61 20.46
N GLY A 405 23.15 -9.73 19.26
CA GLY A 405 23.13 -10.95 18.45
C GLY A 405 21.89 -11.83 18.62
N TYR A 406 20.85 -11.37 19.34
CA TYR A 406 19.59 -12.11 19.46
C TYR A 406 18.68 -11.88 18.25
N ILE A 407 18.03 -12.93 17.76
CA ILE A 407 17.00 -12.84 16.72
C ILE A 407 15.65 -12.73 17.43
N VAL A 408 15.07 -11.52 17.45
CA VAL A 408 13.77 -11.25 18.09
C VAL A 408 12.71 -11.06 17.00
N VAL A 409 11.65 -11.87 17.04
CA VAL A 409 10.53 -11.83 16.09
C VAL A 409 9.22 -11.71 16.86
N GLN A 410 8.33 -10.81 16.45
CA GLN A 410 6.99 -10.70 17.02
C GLN A 410 6.10 -11.82 16.45
N ASP A 411 5.43 -12.58 17.32
CA ASP A 411 4.53 -13.68 16.96
C ASP A 411 3.21 -13.53 17.74
N GLY A 412 2.20 -12.94 17.09
CA GLY A 412 0.93 -12.57 17.73
C GLY A 412 1.12 -11.51 18.82
N ASP A 413 0.61 -11.80 20.01
CA ASP A 413 0.72 -10.93 21.20
C ASP A 413 2.03 -11.15 21.98
N GLY A 414 2.93 -12.00 21.48
CA GLY A 414 4.19 -12.37 22.12
C GLY A 414 5.42 -12.18 21.23
N TRP A 415 6.55 -12.62 21.76
CA TRP A 415 7.88 -12.50 21.14
C TRP A 415 8.59 -13.85 21.12
N VAL A 416 9.28 -14.14 20.02
CA VAL A 416 10.13 -15.32 19.85
C VAL A 416 11.57 -14.88 19.73
N ILE A 417 12.42 -15.36 20.64
CA ILE A 417 13.86 -15.07 20.68
C ILE A 417 14.65 -16.33 20.28
N ASP A 418 15.52 -16.17 19.28
CA ASP A 418 16.39 -17.21 18.70
C ASP A 418 15.66 -18.48 18.27
N GLN A 419 14.37 -18.36 17.90
CA GLN A 419 13.48 -19.46 17.54
C GLN A 419 13.24 -20.49 18.67
N ARG A 420 13.75 -20.24 19.89
CA ARG A 420 13.75 -21.20 21.00
C ARG A 420 12.92 -20.76 22.18
N ARG A 421 12.88 -19.45 22.47
CA ARG A 421 12.18 -18.89 23.62
C ARG A 421 10.98 -18.10 23.15
N ARG A 422 9.79 -18.54 23.57
CA ARG A 422 8.55 -17.76 23.43
C ARG A 422 8.33 -16.98 24.72
N ILE A 423 7.96 -15.72 24.56
CA ILE A 423 7.77 -14.76 25.63
C ILE A 423 6.39 -14.14 25.42
N ASP A 424 5.53 -14.30 26.41
CA ASP A 424 4.15 -13.81 26.33
C ASP A 424 4.09 -12.37 26.83
N GLY A 425 3.90 -11.44 25.91
CA GLY A 425 3.75 -10.01 26.21
C GLY A 425 5.04 -9.23 26.47
N GLU A 426 4.85 -7.95 26.77
CA GLU A 426 5.91 -6.94 26.81
C GLU A 426 6.72 -6.99 28.13
N SER A 427 6.04 -7.20 29.26
CA SER A 427 6.69 -7.27 30.58
C SER A 427 7.69 -8.44 30.67
N ALA A 428 7.36 -9.57 30.06
CA ALA A 428 8.25 -10.73 30.03
C ALA A 428 9.46 -10.51 29.10
N LEU A 429 9.30 -9.70 28.05
CA LEU A 429 10.40 -9.29 27.18
C LEU A 429 11.37 -8.34 27.91
N ILE A 430 10.85 -7.41 28.69
CA ILE A 430 11.64 -6.51 29.54
C ILE A 430 12.42 -7.33 30.58
N ALA A 431 11.77 -8.23 31.30
CA ALA A 431 12.43 -9.10 32.27
C ALA A 431 13.52 -9.99 31.63
N PHE A 432 13.29 -10.48 30.41
CA PHE A 432 14.31 -11.23 29.66
C PHE A 432 15.53 -10.36 29.31
N ALA A 433 15.31 -9.11 28.87
CA ALA A 433 16.39 -8.19 28.55
C ALA A 433 17.18 -7.77 29.81
N GLU A 434 16.50 -7.52 30.92
CA GLU A 434 17.13 -7.24 32.22
C GLU A 434 17.98 -8.40 32.72
N ALA A 435 17.49 -9.64 32.60
CA ALA A 435 18.27 -10.84 32.91
C ALA A 435 19.52 -11.01 32.02
N ARG A 436 19.59 -10.30 30.89
CA ARG A 436 20.74 -10.23 29.99
C ARG A 436 21.57 -8.96 30.14
N GLY A 437 21.29 -8.14 31.16
CA GLY A 437 22.00 -6.89 31.43
C GLY A 437 21.67 -5.76 30.44
N ILE A 438 20.50 -5.79 29.82
CA ILE A 438 20.00 -4.76 28.91
C ILE A 438 18.83 -4.06 29.60
N SER A 439 19.12 -3.01 30.37
CA SER A 439 18.08 -2.18 30.99
C SER A 439 17.61 -1.08 30.04
N LEU A 440 16.34 -0.68 30.16
CA LEU A 440 15.75 0.45 29.41
C LEU A 440 16.27 1.80 29.91
N ASP A 441 16.61 1.90 31.20
CA ASP A 441 16.96 3.16 31.89
C ASP A 441 18.38 3.69 31.62
N VAL A 442 19.22 2.99 30.86
CA VAL A 442 20.52 3.56 30.46
C VAL A 442 20.33 4.45 29.24
N ALA A 443 19.74 5.61 29.52
CA ALA A 443 19.83 6.83 28.74
C ALA A 443 20.11 7.98 29.72
N ALA A 444 21.36 8.02 30.18
CA ALA A 444 22.03 9.23 30.64
C ALA A 444 23.31 9.38 29.82
#